data_AF-A0A437K2Z5-F1
#
_entry.id   AF-A0A437K2Z5-F1
#
_cell.length_a   1.000
_cell.length_b   1.000
_cell.length_c   1.000
_cell.angle_alpha   90.00
_cell.angle_beta   90.00
_cell.angle_gamma   90.00
#
_symmetry.space_group_name_H-M   'P 1'
#
loop_
_entity.id
_entity.type
_entity.pdbx_description
1 polymer ?
#
loop_
_entity_poly.entity_id
_entity_poly.type
_entity_poly.pdbx_seq_one_letter_code
_entity_poly.pdbx_strand_id
1 'polypeptide(L)'
;MIDTMNKLAYSKDEPADLVNVAIEELIHQKYELPIYNTLKDAANDVRKRSYRMIYHNLLNENQKESVNQLFEVSEGSTNSPWNQLKEDAKRATLSHLELSLLAEIG
;
A
#
# COMPACT_ATOMS: atom_id res chain seq x y z
N MET A 1 -19.76 18.39 1.20
CA MET A 1 -19.46 17.28 0.26
C MET A 1 -17.99 16.86 0.30
N ILE A 2 -17.04 17.66 -0.22
CA ILE A 2 -15.60 17.28 -0.28
C ILE A 2 -15.03 16.96 1.11
N ASP A 3 -15.38 17.75 2.13
CA ASP A 3 -14.93 17.49 3.50
C ASP A 3 -15.46 16.17 4.05
N THR A 4 -16.71 15.83 3.75
CA THR A 4 -17.32 14.54 4.12
C THR A 4 -16.62 13.38 3.41
N MET A 5 -16.33 13.52 2.12
CA MET A 5 -15.53 12.54 1.38
C MET A 5 -14.12 12.37 1.99
N ASN A 6 -13.42 13.47 2.31
CA ASN A 6 -12.08 13.44 2.90
C ASN A 6 -12.04 12.69 4.24
N LYS A 7 -13.05 12.87 5.10
CA LYS A 7 -13.15 12.16 6.39
C LYS A 7 -13.25 10.65 6.21
N LEU A 8 -13.95 10.19 5.18
CA LEU A 8 -14.19 8.76 4.95
C LEU A 8 -13.13 8.10 4.07
N ALA A 9 -12.41 8.87 3.27
CA ALA A 9 -11.40 8.36 2.33
C ALA A 9 -10.21 7.64 2.99
N TYR A 10 -10.05 7.72 4.30
CA TYR A 10 -9.07 6.94 5.07
C TYR A 10 -9.61 5.58 5.55
N SER A 11 -10.93 5.36 5.44
CA SER A 11 -11.62 4.15 5.92
C SER A 11 -12.33 3.37 4.81
N LYS A 12 -12.59 4.02 3.67
CA LYS A 12 -13.33 3.47 2.53
C LYS A 12 -12.46 3.50 1.29
N ASP A 13 -12.29 2.34 0.68
CA ASP A 13 -11.35 2.13 -0.43
C ASP A 13 -11.99 2.41 -1.80
N GLU A 14 -13.30 2.16 -1.90
CA GLU A 14 -14.04 2.26 -3.15
C GLU A 14 -14.48 3.70 -3.44
N PRO A 15 -14.18 4.25 -4.64
CA PRO A 15 -14.61 5.60 -5.02
C PRO A 15 -16.14 5.77 -5.04
N ALA A 16 -16.89 4.67 -5.26
CA ALA A 16 -18.35 4.68 -5.21
C ALA A 16 -18.86 5.06 -3.81
N ASP A 17 -18.18 4.66 -2.74
CA ASP A 17 -18.57 5.01 -1.40
C ASP A 17 -18.43 6.52 -1.12
N LEU A 18 -17.39 7.15 -1.70
CA LEU A 18 -17.20 8.59 -1.61
C LEU A 18 -18.30 9.34 -2.37
N VAL A 19 -18.71 8.82 -3.53
CA VAL A 19 -19.86 9.38 -4.27
C VAL A 19 -21.15 9.24 -3.45
N ASN A 20 -21.38 8.08 -2.84
CA ASN A 20 -22.59 7.83 -2.05
C ASN A 20 -22.69 8.81 -0.87
N VAL A 21 -21.62 8.96 -0.07
CA VAL A 21 -21.67 9.89 1.06
C VAL A 21 -21.79 11.36 0.62
N ALA A 22 -21.26 11.69 -0.56
CA ALA A 22 -21.38 13.01 -1.12
C ALA A 22 -22.82 13.34 -1.51
N ILE A 23 -23.53 12.37 -2.11
CA ILE A 23 -24.95 12.49 -2.41
C ILE A 23 -25.75 12.65 -1.12
N GLU A 24 -25.50 11.80 -0.11
CA GLU A 24 -26.15 11.88 1.20
C GLU A 24 -25.97 13.26 1.85
N GLU A 25 -24.75 13.79 1.83
CA GLU A 25 -24.42 15.11 2.38
C GLU A 25 -25.14 16.25 1.63
N LEU A 26 -25.13 16.22 0.29
CA LEU A 26 -25.79 17.25 -0.50
C LEU A 26 -27.31 17.24 -0.29
N ILE A 27 -27.93 16.05 -0.21
CA ILE A 27 -29.34 15.90 0.13
C ILE A 27 -29.62 16.42 1.55
N HIS A 28 -28.78 16.05 2.52
CA HIS A 28 -28.93 16.47 3.92
C HIS A 28 -28.87 18.00 4.07
N GLN A 29 -27.94 18.65 3.36
CA GLN A 29 -27.80 20.11 3.35
C GLN A 29 -28.79 20.82 2.41
N LYS A 30 -29.68 20.08 1.74
CA LYS A 30 -30.66 20.60 0.77
C LYS A 30 -30.04 21.37 -0.40
N TYR A 31 -28.88 20.93 -0.85
CA TYR A 31 -28.24 21.43 -2.07
C TYR A 31 -28.71 20.67 -3.31
N GLU A 32 -28.58 21.31 -4.47
CA GLU A 32 -28.76 20.63 -5.75
C GLU A 32 -27.69 19.57 -5.96
N LEU A 33 -28.08 18.44 -6.55
CA LEU A 33 -27.15 17.39 -6.93
C LEU A 33 -26.49 17.76 -8.26
N PRO A 34 -25.16 17.94 -8.29
CA PRO A 34 -24.46 18.15 -9.55
C PRO A 34 -24.51 16.90 -10.40
N ILE A 35 -24.16 17.03 -11.69
CA ILE A 35 -24.08 15.87 -12.58
C ILE A 35 -23.11 14.82 -12.03
N TYR A 36 -23.41 13.55 -12.29
CA TYR A 36 -22.64 12.42 -11.76
C TYR A 36 -21.13 12.54 -12.01
N ASN A 37 -20.71 13.03 -13.18
CA ASN A 37 -19.30 13.20 -13.50
C ASN A 37 -18.59 14.14 -12.53
N THR A 38 -19.25 15.22 -12.09
CA THR A 38 -18.68 16.13 -11.08
C THR A 38 -18.43 15.41 -9.75
N LEU A 39 -19.36 14.57 -9.30
CA LEU A 39 -19.22 13.78 -8.08
C LEU A 39 -18.11 12.73 -8.21
N LYS A 40 -18.05 12.05 -9.35
CA LYS A 40 -17.05 11.03 -9.66
C LYS A 40 -15.64 11.62 -9.70
N ASP A 41 -15.46 12.77 -10.35
CA ASP A 41 -14.16 13.44 -10.44
C ASP A 41 -13.70 13.93 -9.06
N ALA A 42 -14.61 14.52 -8.29
CA ALA A 42 -14.36 14.90 -6.90
C ALA A 42 -13.94 13.70 -6.03
N ALA A 43 -14.67 12.58 -6.10
CA ALA A 43 -14.36 11.36 -5.37
C ALA A 43 -12.98 10.79 -5.76
N ASN A 44 -12.64 10.79 -7.05
CA ASN A 44 -11.34 10.34 -7.53
C ASN A 44 -10.19 11.22 -7.02
N ASP A 45 -10.38 12.54 -7.00
CA ASP A 45 -9.36 13.46 -6.52
C ASP A 45 -9.13 13.34 -5.02
N VAL A 46 -10.22 13.20 -4.24
CA VAL A 46 -10.13 12.89 -2.81
C VAL A 46 -9.38 11.57 -2.58
N ARG A 47 -9.77 10.49 -3.27
CA ARG A 47 -9.12 9.19 -3.14
C ARG A 47 -7.62 9.25 -3.45
N LYS A 48 -7.25 9.90 -4.56
CA LYS A 48 -5.83 10.07 -4.96
C LYS A 48 -5.03 10.80 -3.88
N ARG A 49 -5.59 11.84 -3.26
CA ARG A 49 -4.94 12.60 -2.18
C ARG A 49 -4.77 11.75 -0.93
N SER A 50 -5.82 11.07 -0.50
CA SER A 50 -5.79 10.21 0.68
C SER A 50 -4.82 9.05 0.51
N TYR A 51 -4.85 8.36 -0.64
CA TYR A 51 -3.88 7.31 -0.97
C TYR A 51 -2.46 7.82 -0.94
N ARG A 52 -2.19 8.97 -1.57
CA ARG A 52 -0.85 9.57 -1.53
C ARG A 52 -0.41 9.81 -0.09
N MET A 53 -1.28 10.29 0.78
CA MET A 53 -0.96 10.53 2.19
C MET A 53 -0.73 9.22 2.96
N ILE A 54 -1.56 8.20 2.74
CA ILE A 54 -1.42 6.89 3.38
C ILE A 54 -0.08 6.25 2.99
N TYR A 55 0.23 6.19 1.69
CA TYR A 55 1.45 5.54 1.21
C TYR A 55 2.70 6.38 1.48
N HIS A 56 2.60 7.70 1.52
CA HIS A 56 3.74 8.55 1.88
C HIS A 56 4.24 8.29 3.30
N ASN A 57 3.31 8.02 4.22
CA ASN A 57 3.62 7.80 5.65
C ASN A 57 3.75 6.31 6.02
N LEU A 58 3.61 5.40 5.05
CA LEU A 58 3.63 3.96 5.33
C LEU A 58 5.02 3.46 5.75
N LEU A 59 6.07 4.02 5.15
CA LEU A 59 7.45 3.66 5.43
C LEU A 59 8.22 4.89 5.91
N ASN A 60 8.99 4.74 6.98
CA ASN A 60 10.00 5.74 7.34
C ASN A 60 11.23 5.64 6.41
N GLU A 61 12.12 6.62 6.45
CA GLU A 61 13.28 6.66 5.55
C GLU A 61 14.19 5.42 5.67
N ASN A 62 14.43 4.92 6.88
CA ASN A 62 15.22 3.69 7.08
C ASN A 62 14.55 2.46 6.47
N GLN A 63 13.22 2.36 6.55
CA GLN A 63 12.46 1.28 5.92
C GLN A 63 12.47 1.40 4.40
N LYS A 64 12.37 2.63 3.86
CA LYS A 64 12.51 2.86 2.42
C LYS A 64 13.90 2.46 1.93
N GLU A 65 14.95 2.84 2.66
CA GLU A 65 16.32 2.45 2.36
C GLU A 65 16.50 0.93 2.40
N SER A 66 15.97 0.27 3.44
CA SER A 66 16.01 -1.20 3.55
C SER A 66 15.31 -1.88 2.37
N VAL A 67 14.16 -1.35 1.94
CA VAL A 67 13.45 -1.85 0.74
C VAL A 67 14.26 -1.61 -0.52
N ASN A 68 14.89 -0.43 -0.67
CA ASN A 68 15.73 -0.12 -1.83
C ASN A 68 16.95 -1.05 -1.93
N GLN A 69 17.59 -1.35 -0.80
CA GLN A 69 18.72 -2.28 -0.72
C GLN A 69 18.36 -3.69 -1.20
N LEU A 70 17.10 -4.12 -1.09
CA LEU A 70 16.68 -5.41 -1.65
C LEU A 70 16.86 -5.48 -3.17
N PHE A 71 16.83 -4.34 -3.86
CA PHE A 71 16.98 -4.27 -5.31
C PHE A 71 18.41 -4.00 -5.78
N GLU A 72 19.34 -3.71 -4.87
CA GLU A 72 20.74 -3.52 -5.20
C GLU A 72 21.43 -4.87 -5.48
N VAL A 73 22.27 -4.89 -6.52
CA VAL A 73 23.08 -6.06 -6.88
C VAL A 73 24.51 -5.77 -6.44
N SER A 74 25.03 -6.58 -5.52
CA SER A 74 26.42 -6.45 -5.05
C SER A 74 27.42 -6.78 -6.16
N GLU A 75 28.57 -6.11 -6.18
CA GLU A 75 29.64 -6.41 -7.14
C GLU A 75 30.02 -7.89 -7.10
N GLY A 76 29.99 -8.55 -8.27
CA GLY A 76 30.26 -9.98 -8.41
C GLY A 76 29.06 -10.90 -8.25
N SER A 77 27.87 -10.38 -7.92
CA SER A 77 26.61 -11.13 -7.95
C SER A 77 25.78 -10.82 -9.19
N THR A 78 25.03 -11.79 -9.70
CA THR A 78 24.00 -11.58 -10.75
C THR A 78 22.62 -11.35 -10.15
N ASN A 79 22.45 -11.66 -8.86
CA ASN A 79 21.16 -11.65 -8.17
C ASN A 79 21.17 -10.62 -7.04
N SER A 80 20.08 -9.87 -6.91
CA SER A 80 19.83 -8.98 -5.77
C SER A 80 19.23 -9.76 -4.59
N PRO A 81 19.26 -9.23 -3.35
CA PRO A 81 18.59 -9.84 -2.20
C PRO A 81 17.10 -10.10 -2.43
N TRP A 82 16.44 -9.31 -3.28
CA TRP A 82 15.06 -9.54 -3.72
C TRP A 82 14.87 -10.88 -4.44
N ASN A 83 15.84 -11.30 -5.23
CA ASN A 83 15.78 -12.60 -5.92
C ASN A 83 15.85 -13.75 -4.90
N GLN A 84 16.66 -13.60 -3.84
CA GLN A 84 16.71 -14.56 -2.73
C GLN A 84 15.40 -14.57 -1.93
N LEU A 85 14.83 -13.39 -1.65
CA LEU A 85 13.56 -13.26 -0.93
C LEU A 85 12.38 -13.88 -1.69
N LYS A 86 12.44 -13.85 -3.03
CA LYS A 86 11.46 -14.47 -3.93
C LYS A 86 11.67 -15.95 -4.15
N GLU A 87 12.83 -16.51 -3.81
CA GLU A 87 13.00 -17.96 -3.87
C GLU A 87 12.03 -18.59 -2.87
N ASP A 88 11.16 -19.48 -3.34
CA ASP A 88 10.34 -20.30 -2.46
C ASP A 88 11.24 -20.96 -1.42
N ALA A 89 10.79 -21.04 -0.16
CA ALA A 89 11.52 -21.76 0.88
C ALA A 89 11.81 -23.17 0.35
N LYS A 90 13.08 -23.44 0.02
CA LYS A 90 13.51 -24.75 -0.46
C LYS A 90 13.03 -25.76 0.57
N ARG A 91 12.33 -26.81 0.09
CA ARG A 91 11.82 -27.88 0.95
C ARG A 91 12.87 -28.20 2.01
N ALA A 92 12.49 -28.16 3.28
CA ALA A 92 13.32 -28.63 4.38
C ALA A 92 13.65 -30.10 4.09
N THR A 93 14.79 -30.31 3.44
CA THR A 93 15.32 -31.63 3.14
C THR A 93 16.23 -31.92 4.31
N LEU A 94 16.12 -33.11 4.92
CA LEU A 94 16.76 -33.47 6.20
C LEU A 94 18.23 -33.01 6.30
N SER A 95 18.95 -33.01 5.18
CA SER A 95 20.33 -32.55 4.99
C SER A 95 20.61 -31.09 5.41
N HIS A 96 19.62 -30.19 5.31
CA HIS A 96 19.80 -28.77 5.68
C HIS A 96 19.58 -28.50 7.17
N LEU A 97 18.85 -29.37 7.87
CA LEU A 97 18.60 -29.24 9.31
C LEU A 97 19.86 -29.60 10.12
N GLU A 98 20.62 -30.60 9.67
CA GLU A 98 21.89 -31.01 10.29
C GLU A 98 22.95 -29.93 10.17
N LEU A 99 22.95 -29.19 9.07
CA LEU A 99 23.91 -28.12 8.79
C LEU A 99 23.68 -26.88 9.66
N SER A 100 22.41 -26.54 9.95
CA SER A 100 22.07 -25.46 10.89
C SER A 100 22.36 -25.82 12.35
N LEU A 101 22.19 -27.08 12.74
CA LEU A 101 22.46 -27.54 14.11
C LEU A 101 23.95 -27.64 14.43
N LEU A 102 24.81 -27.92 13.44
CA LEU A 102 26.26 -27.94 13.63
C LEU A 102 26.87 -26.54 13.72
N ALA A 103 26.22 -25.51 13.15
CA ALA A 103 26.70 -24.13 13.20
C ALA A 103 26.43 -23.42 14.54
N GLU A 104 25.50 -23.92 15.36
CA GLU A 104 25.19 -23.38 16.70
C GLU A 104 26.01 -24.03 17.84
N ILE A 105 26.79 -25.08 17.54
CA ILE A 105 27.60 -25.82 18.53
C ILE A 105 29.12 -25.57 18.31
N GLY A 106 29.47 -24.52 17.55
CA GLY A 106 30.87 -24.12 17.27
C GLY A 106 31.26 -22.81 17.93
#